data_AF-A0A2G1MCX8-F1
#
_entry.id   AF-A0A2G1MCX8-F1
#
_cell.length_a   1.000
_cell.length_b   1.000
_cell.length_c   1.000
_cell.angle_alpha   90.00
_cell.angle_beta   90.00
_cell.angle_gamma   90.00
#
_symmetry.space_group_name_H-M   'P 1'
#
loop_
_entity.id
_entity.type
_entity.pdbx_description
1 polymer ?
#
loop_
_entity_poly.entity_id
_entity_poly.type
_entity_poly.pdbx_seq_one_letter_code
_entity_poly.pdbx_strand_id
1 'polypeptide(L)'
;MSPLLRLVAEPGQVLLYDRQPIRVLVGWHLALVAAAGAVACAVGVLLGVLVTRPAGADFMTLARMISNLGQTFPPIAVLAIAVPLLGFGFEPTFLALCAYGLLPVFENTVAGLRGVPATVREAARGMGLAGAQRLWRVELPLAAPVILTGLRLSTVINIGTATIGSTVGAVGLGEVIIAGLQSGNTAFVLQGALLVALMAICADLALRRIERALTRA
;
A
#
# COMPACT_ATOMS: atom_id res chain seq x y z
N MET A 1 1.63 3.53 -28.19
CA MET A 1 0.31 3.62 -27.53
C MET A 1 -0.78 4.20 -28.43
N SER A 2 -0.48 5.09 -29.38
CA SER A 2 -1.48 5.74 -30.25
C SER A 2 -2.31 4.83 -31.18
N PRO A 3 -1.82 3.73 -31.80
CA PRO A 3 -2.65 2.95 -32.72
C PRO A 3 -3.69 2.08 -32.01
N LEU A 4 -3.40 1.58 -30.81
CA LEU A 4 -4.32 0.74 -30.03
C LEU A 4 -5.50 1.55 -29.46
N LEU A 5 -5.25 2.80 -29.04
CA LEU A 5 -6.29 3.67 -28.48
C LEU A 5 -7.33 4.11 -29.53
N ARG A 6 -6.95 4.16 -30.81
CA ARG A 6 -7.86 4.48 -31.92
C ARG A 6 -8.96 3.45 -32.14
N LEU A 7 -8.78 2.23 -31.67
CA LEU A 7 -9.78 1.17 -31.81
C LEU A 7 -10.96 1.33 -30.84
N VAL A 8 -10.78 2.14 -29.78
CA VAL A 8 -11.75 2.30 -28.69
C VAL A 8 -12.21 3.76 -28.55
N ALA A 9 -11.52 4.70 -29.20
CA ALA A 9 -11.90 6.11 -29.24
C ALA A 9 -12.91 6.39 -30.35
N GLU A 10 -13.89 7.25 -30.08
CA GLU A 10 -14.79 7.74 -31.12
C GLU A 10 -14.06 8.70 -32.09
N PRO A 11 -14.46 8.75 -33.37
CA PRO A 11 -13.87 9.65 -34.35
C PRO A 11 -13.90 11.12 -33.85
N GLY A 12 -12.73 11.76 -33.79
CA GLY A 12 -12.59 13.16 -33.37
C GLY A 12 -12.20 13.36 -31.90
N GLN A 13 -12.11 12.31 -31.09
CA GLN A 13 -11.65 12.42 -29.71
C GLN A 13 -10.12 12.58 -29.62
N VAL A 14 -9.66 13.41 -28.67
CA VAL A 14 -8.25 13.51 -28.30
C VAL A 14 -7.82 12.17 -27.68
N LEU A 15 -6.78 11.56 -28.25
CA LEU A 15 -6.34 10.21 -27.89
C LEU A 15 -5.38 10.16 -26.71
N LEU A 16 -4.70 11.27 -26.41
CA LEU A 16 -3.70 11.37 -25.35
C LEU A 16 -4.02 12.56 -24.44
N TYR A 17 -3.99 12.31 -23.13
CA TYR A 17 -4.12 13.36 -22.13
C TYR A 17 -3.01 14.41 -22.26
N ASP A 18 -3.38 15.69 -22.33
CA ASP A 18 -2.49 16.82 -22.64
C ASP A 18 -2.39 17.89 -21.53
N ARG A 19 -3.31 17.89 -20.55
CA ARG A 19 -3.35 18.92 -19.50
C ARG A 19 -2.09 18.94 -18.62
N GLN A 20 -1.53 17.77 -18.34
CA GLN A 20 -0.26 17.63 -17.63
C GLN A 20 0.62 16.57 -18.29
N PRO A 21 1.95 16.76 -18.28
CA PRO A 21 2.87 15.75 -18.80
C PRO A 21 2.82 14.49 -17.93
N ILE A 22 2.58 13.33 -18.54
CA ILE A 22 2.42 12.03 -17.85
C ILE A 22 3.55 11.74 -16.86
N ARG A 23 4.79 12.10 -17.18
CA ARG A 23 5.95 11.92 -16.29
C ARG A 23 5.78 12.62 -14.93
N VAL A 24 5.11 13.77 -14.90
CA VAL A 24 4.84 14.52 -13.67
C VAL A 24 3.76 13.82 -12.87
N LEU A 25 2.69 13.34 -13.52
CA LEU A 25 1.65 12.55 -12.87
C LEU A 25 2.19 11.24 -12.27
N VAL A 26 3.07 10.55 -12.99
CA VAL A 26 3.77 9.35 -12.48
C VAL A 26 4.61 9.71 -11.26
N GLY A 27 5.37 10.81 -11.31
CA GLY A 27 6.19 11.27 -10.19
C GLY A 27 5.38 11.56 -8.93
N TRP A 28 4.29 12.32 -9.06
CA TRP A 28 3.40 12.62 -7.93
C TRP A 28 2.70 11.38 -7.39
N HIS A 29 2.20 10.51 -8.26
CA HIS A 29 1.54 9.27 -7.85
C HIS A 29 2.49 8.36 -7.08
N LEU A 30 3.73 8.21 -7.58
CA LEU A 30 4.75 7.41 -6.91
C LEU A 30 5.16 8.03 -5.58
N ALA A 31 5.35 9.34 -5.51
CA ALA A 31 5.73 10.03 -4.28
C ALA A 31 4.66 9.89 -3.19
N LEU A 32 3.39 10.09 -3.55
CA LEU A 32 2.26 9.92 -2.64
C LEU A 32 2.16 8.49 -2.10
N VAL A 33 2.23 7.49 -2.99
CA VAL A 33 2.19 6.07 -2.62
C VAL A 33 3.38 5.69 -1.74
N ALA A 34 4.59 6.14 -2.08
CA ALA A 34 5.80 5.83 -1.33
C ALA A 34 5.77 6.45 0.07
N ALA A 35 5.36 7.72 0.19
CA ALA A 35 5.24 8.41 1.47
C ALA A 35 4.19 7.73 2.37
N ALA A 36 2.99 7.48 1.84
CA ALA A 36 1.93 6.81 2.60
C ALA A 36 2.31 5.37 2.95
N GLY A 37 2.93 4.64 2.02
CA GLY A 37 3.44 3.29 2.22
C GLY A 37 4.52 3.21 3.29
N ALA A 38 5.43 4.19 3.36
CA ALA A 38 6.45 4.24 4.40
C ALA A 38 5.85 4.41 5.80
N VAL A 39 4.88 5.32 5.94
CA VAL A 39 4.16 5.53 7.21
C VAL A 39 3.34 4.30 7.59
N ALA A 40 2.55 3.76 6.65
CA ALA A 40 1.80 2.53 6.83
C ALA A 40 2.70 1.35 7.24
N CYS A 41 3.87 1.23 6.61
CA CYS A 41 4.84 0.19 6.93
C CYS A 41 5.36 0.35 8.38
N ALA A 42 5.84 1.55 8.72
CA ALA A 42 6.39 1.83 10.05
C ALA A 42 5.36 1.58 11.15
N VAL A 43 4.14 2.12 10.99
CA VAL A 43 3.07 1.98 11.98
C VAL A 43 2.55 0.54 12.02
N GLY A 44 2.37 -0.11 10.86
CA GLY A 44 1.86 -1.49 10.78
C GLY A 44 2.81 -2.49 11.43
N VAL A 45 4.11 -2.37 11.17
CA VAL A 45 5.15 -3.19 11.81
C VAL A 45 5.19 -2.91 13.31
N LEU A 46 5.19 -1.64 13.72
CA LEU A 46 5.23 -1.27 15.13
C LEU A 46 4.03 -1.85 15.89
N LEU A 47 2.82 -1.66 15.38
CA LEU A 47 1.60 -2.20 16.00
C LEU A 47 1.63 -3.73 16.03
N GLY A 48 2.04 -4.39 14.94
CA GLY A 48 2.16 -5.84 14.87
C GLY A 48 3.17 -6.40 15.89
N VAL A 49 4.30 -5.72 16.08
CA VAL A 49 5.28 -6.05 17.13
C VAL A 49 4.66 -5.87 18.51
N LEU A 50 4.01 -4.72 18.77
CA LEU A 50 3.43 -4.40 20.08
C LEU A 50 2.39 -5.43 20.50
N VAL A 51 1.42 -5.77 19.64
CA VAL A 51 0.36 -6.73 19.99
C VAL A 51 0.87 -8.16 20.14
N THR A 52 2.03 -8.50 19.54
CA THR A 52 2.66 -9.82 19.72
C THR A 52 3.55 -9.91 20.96
N ARG A 53 3.79 -8.80 21.67
CA ARG A 53 4.49 -8.81 22.96
C ARG A 53 3.53 -9.18 24.10
N PRO A 54 4.04 -9.72 25.23
CA PRO A 54 3.21 -10.02 26.40
C PRO A 54 2.36 -8.83 26.86
N ALA A 55 2.92 -7.62 26.86
CA ALA A 55 2.21 -6.39 27.28
C ALA A 55 1.09 -5.95 26.33
N GLY A 56 1.10 -6.39 25.08
CA GLY A 56 0.08 -6.05 24.08
C GLY A 56 -0.84 -7.22 23.69
N ALA A 57 -0.63 -8.41 24.28
CA ALA A 57 -1.32 -9.63 23.89
C ALA A 57 -2.84 -9.54 24.09
N ASP A 58 -3.28 -8.86 25.14
CA ASP A 58 -4.71 -8.66 25.44
C ASP A 58 -5.42 -7.83 24.37
N PHE A 59 -4.68 -6.95 23.67
CA PHE A 59 -5.21 -6.12 22.59
C PHE A 59 -5.20 -6.79 21.22
N MET A 60 -4.59 -7.98 21.09
CA MET A 60 -4.46 -8.69 19.80
C MET A 60 -5.80 -8.91 19.11
N THR A 61 -6.80 -9.40 19.85
CA THR A 61 -8.14 -9.68 19.31
C THR A 61 -8.80 -8.41 18.80
N LEU A 62 -8.74 -7.33 19.59
CA LEU A 62 -9.29 -6.03 19.21
C LEU A 62 -8.58 -5.46 17.99
N ALA A 63 -7.24 -5.48 17.96
CA ALA A 63 -6.45 -4.98 16.84
C ALA A 63 -6.76 -5.72 15.53
N ARG A 64 -6.90 -7.05 15.59
CA ARG A 64 -7.32 -7.87 14.43
C ARG A 64 -8.76 -7.59 14.00
N MET A 65 -9.67 -7.40 14.95
CA MET A 65 -11.05 -7.01 14.62
C MET A 65 -11.08 -5.66 13.89
N ILE A 66 -10.35 -4.65 14.39
CA ILE A 66 -10.26 -3.33 13.75
C ILE A 66 -9.63 -3.45 12.35
N SER A 67 -8.55 -4.23 12.21
CA SER A 67 -7.91 -4.50 10.92
C SER A 67 -8.87 -5.15 9.92
N ASN A 68 -9.61 -6.17 10.34
CA ASN A 68 -10.60 -6.85 9.50
C ASN A 68 -11.76 -5.92 9.11
N LEU A 69 -12.27 -5.11 10.05
CA LEU A 69 -13.30 -4.11 9.76
C LEU A 69 -12.77 -3.01 8.82
N GLY A 70 -11.52 -2.58 9.00
CA GLY A 70 -10.89 -1.59 8.13
C GLY A 70 -10.79 -2.07 6.68
N GLN A 71 -10.55 -3.37 6.46
CA GLN A 71 -10.46 -3.94 5.11
C GLN A 71 -11.82 -4.01 4.39
N THR A 72 -12.93 -4.06 5.13
CA THR A 72 -14.28 -4.05 4.54
C THR A 72 -14.82 -2.65 4.33
N PHE A 73 -14.26 -1.66 5.03
CA PHE A 73 -14.55 -0.26 4.76
C PHE A 73 -14.10 0.08 3.32
N PRO A 74 -14.80 0.93 2.56
CA PRO A 74 -14.37 1.32 1.21
C PRO A 74 -13.48 2.58 1.22
N PRO A 75 -12.39 2.66 0.41
CA PRO A 75 -11.47 3.80 0.46
C PRO A 75 -12.12 5.15 0.20
N ILE A 76 -13.14 5.18 -0.66
CA ILE A 76 -13.88 6.40 -0.96
C ILE A 76 -14.67 6.94 0.24
N ALA A 77 -15.10 6.07 1.17
CA ALA A 77 -15.74 6.51 2.41
C ALA A 77 -14.74 7.16 3.37
N VAL A 78 -13.49 6.68 3.40
CA VAL A 78 -12.43 7.35 4.16
C VAL A 78 -12.19 8.75 3.61
N LEU A 79 -12.12 8.89 2.29
CA LEU A 79 -12.00 10.20 1.64
C LEU A 79 -13.19 11.11 1.96
N ALA A 80 -14.42 10.59 1.90
CA ALA A 80 -15.63 11.36 2.20
C ALA A 80 -15.64 11.93 3.63
N ILE A 81 -15.07 11.20 4.60
CA ILE A 81 -14.92 11.66 5.99
C ILE A 81 -13.72 12.62 6.12
N ALA A 82 -12.62 12.34 5.41
CA ALA A 82 -11.39 13.10 5.52
C ALA A 82 -11.48 14.51 4.89
N VAL A 83 -12.19 14.66 3.77
CA VAL A 83 -12.25 15.93 3.02
C VAL A 83 -12.82 17.09 3.84
N PRO A 84 -13.95 16.96 4.57
CA PRO A 84 -14.44 18.04 5.42
C PRO A 84 -13.48 18.47 6.54
N LEU A 85 -12.57 17.57 6.95
CA LEU A 85 -11.65 17.79 8.07
C LEU A 85 -10.29 18.32 7.61
N LEU A 86 -9.81 17.86 6.46
CA LEU A 86 -8.44 18.09 5.97
C LEU A 86 -8.39 18.92 4.68
N GLY A 87 -9.54 19.19 4.06
CA GLY A 87 -9.61 19.83 2.75
C GLY A 87 -9.48 18.84 1.58
N PHE A 88 -9.13 19.36 0.42
CA PHE A 88 -9.00 18.59 -0.83
C PHE A 88 -7.53 18.33 -1.16
N GLY A 89 -7.28 17.27 -1.93
CA GLY A 89 -5.96 17.00 -2.49
C GLY A 89 -5.17 15.92 -1.77
N PHE A 90 -3.94 16.27 -1.41
CA PHE A 90 -2.92 15.32 -0.95
C PHE A 90 -3.28 14.72 0.41
N GLU A 91 -3.65 15.56 1.37
CA GLU A 91 -3.86 15.22 2.78
C GLU A 91 -4.93 14.14 3.01
N PRO A 92 -6.18 14.26 2.50
CA PRO A 92 -7.19 13.21 2.68
C PRO A 92 -6.79 11.92 1.97
N THR A 93 -6.13 12.03 0.81
CA THR A 93 -5.68 10.86 0.04
C THR A 93 -4.56 10.13 0.76
N PHE A 94 -3.59 10.86 1.28
CA PHE A 94 -2.49 10.34 2.08
C PHE A 94 -3.00 9.62 3.33
N LEU A 95 -3.99 10.19 4.02
CA LEU A 95 -4.62 9.56 5.18
C LEU A 95 -5.27 8.22 4.79
N ALA A 96 -6.05 8.20 3.70
CA ALA A 96 -6.68 6.98 3.21
C ALA A 96 -5.64 5.91 2.85
N LEU A 97 -4.59 6.28 2.12
CA LEU A 97 -3.51 5.35 1.74
C LEU A 97 -2.72 4.84 2.95
N CYS A 98 -2.50 5.66 3.96
CA CYS A 98 -1.91 5.23 5.22
C CYS A 98 -2.81 4.20 5.91
N ALA A 99 -4.11 4.49 6.04
CA ALA A 99 -5.07 3.62 6.71
C ALA A 99 -5.20 2.26 6.01
N TYR A 100 -5.32 2.22 4.67
CA TYR A 100 -5.43 0.96 3.93
C TYR A 100 -4.10 0.22 3.86
N GLY A 101 -3.01 0.93 3.59
CA GLY A 101 -1.70 0.32 3.49
C GLY A 101 -1.25 -0.32 4.80
N LEU A 102 -1.70 0.21 5.94
CA LEU A 102 -1.39 -0.31 7.27
C LEU A 102 -1.86 -1.75 7.48
N LEU A 103 -3.08 -2.06 7.03
CA LEU A 103 -3.77 -3.31 7.37
C LEU A 103 -3.01 -4.57 6.91
N PRO A 104 -2.61 -4.71 5.62
CA PRO A 104 -1.85 -5.87 5.18
C PRO A 104 -0.46 -5.94 5.82
N VAL A 105 0.19 -4.80 6.11
CA VAL A 105 1.48 -4.79 6.82
C VAL A 105 1.31 -5.31 8.24
N PHE A 106 0.30 -4.82 8.96
CA PHE A 106 -0.02 -5.25 10.31
C PHE A 106 -0.30 -6.76 10.35
N GLU A 107 -1.21 -7.26 9.51
CA GLU A 107 -1.59 -8.68 9.50
C GLU A 107 -0.40 -9.59 9.19
N ASN A 108 0.42 -9.22 8.21
CA ASN A 108 1.61 -9.98 7.86
C ASN A 108 2.71 -9.89 8.92
N THR A 109 2.83 -8.77 9.63
CA THR A 109 3.75 -8.67 10.76
C THR A 109 3.34 -9.58 11.89
N VAL A 110 2.05 -9.60 12.26
CA VAL A 110 1.55 -10.51 13.29
C VAL A 110 1.70 -11.97 12.83
N ALA A 111 1.36 -12.28 11.58
CA ALA A 111 1.50 -13.62 11.04
C ALA A 111 2.96 -14.09 11.04
N GLY A 112 3.90 -13.24 10.58
CA GLY A 112 5.33 -13.54 10.58
C GLY A 112 5.88 -13.80 11.98
N LEU A 113 5.58 -12.92 12.94
CA LEU A 113 6.06 -13.06 14.32
C LEU A 113 5.46 -14.27 15.05
N ARG A 114 4.20 -14.60 14.79
CA ARG A 114 3.56 -15.81 15.36
C ARG A 114 3.98 -17.10 14.65
N GLY A 115 4.41 -17.00 13.40
CA GLY A 115 4.93 -18.11 12.61
C GLY A 115 6.34 -18.56 13.01
N VAL A 116 7.05 -17.79 13.83
CA VAL A 116 8.37 -18.19 14.36
C VAL A 116 8.21 -19.42 15.26
N PRO A 117 8.91 -20.54 15.00
CA PRO A 117 8.74 -21.77 15.77
C PRO A 117 9.00 -21.58 17.27
N ALA A 118 8.17 -22.18 18.11
CA ALA A 118 8.30 -22.10 19.55
C ALA A 118 9.67 -22.61 20.03
N THR A 119 10.16 -23.71 19.44
CA THR A 119 11.48 -24.30 19.71
C THR A 119 12.63 -23.31 19.50
N VAL A 120 12.56 -22.49 18.44
CA VAL A 120 13.57 -21.45 18.17
C VAL A 120 13.50 -20.33 19.22
N ARG A 121 12.29 -19.94 19.64
CA ARG A 121 12.12 -18.91 20.68
C ARG A 121 12.56 -19.38 22.06
N GLU A 122 12.37 -20.65 22.36
CA GLU A 122 12.84 -21.31 23.59
C GLU A 122 14.34 -21.47 23.59
N ALA A 123 14.95 -21.91 22.49
CA ALA A 123 16.39 -21.97 22.33
C ALA A 123 17.04 -20.59 22.51
N ALA A 124 16.49 -19.55 21.89
CA ALA A 124 16.94 -18.17 22.08
C ALA A 124 16.86 -17.71 23.55
N ARG A 125 15.81 -18.13 24.27
CA ARG A 125 15.68 -17.85 25.71
C ARG A 125 16.70 -18.65 26.53
N GLY A 126 16.93 -19.92 26.20
CA GLY A 126 17.93 -20.78 26.85
C GLY A 126 19.37 -20.28 26.67
N MET A 127 19.65 -19.57 25.56
CA MET A 127 20.91 -18.86 25.32
C MET A 127 21.03 -17.52 26.08
N GLY A 128 20.04 -17.16 26.90
CA GLY A 128 20.08 -15.94 27.73
C GLY A 128 19.70 -14.64 27.01
N LEU A 129 19.11 -14.70 25.80
CA LEU A 129 18.70 -13.49 25.09
C LEU A 129 17.49 -12.82 25.79
N ALA A 130 17.65 -11.53 26.11
CA ALA A 130 16.57 -10.70 26.61
C ALA A 130 15.47 -10.53 25.55
N GLY A 131 14.24 -10.15 25.97
CA GLY A 131 13.09 -10.06 25.06
C GLY A 131 13.32 -9.15 23.84
N ALA A 132 13.97 -8.01 24.02
CA ALA A 132 14.33 -7.11 22.93
C ALA A 132 15.43 -7.70 22.02
N GLN A 133 16.44 -8.36 22.59
CA GLN A 133 17.49 -9.01 21.82
C GLN A 133 16.92 -10.17 20.98
N ARG A 134 16.02 -10.98 21.55
CA ARG A 134 15.33 -12.06 20.85
C ARG A 134 14.46 -11.51 19.71
N LEU A 135 13.77 -10.39 19.93
CA LEU A 135 12.99 -9.74 18.87
C LEU A 135 13.87 -9.34 17.69
N TRP A 136 14.93 -8.57 17.94
CA TRP A 136 15.76 -8.01 16.86
C TRP A 136 16.68 -9.03 16.20
N ARG A 137 17.18 -10.02 16.94
CA ARG A 137 18.18 -10.97 16.43
C ARG A 137 17.60 -12.29 15.93
N VAL A 138 16.37 -12.62 16.31
CA VAL A 138 15.77 -13.93 15.99
C VAL A 138 14.38 -13.77 15.37
N GLU A 139 13.44 -13.16 16.09
CA GLU A 139 12.05 -13.15 15.65
C GLU A 139 11.84 -12.26 14.40
N LEU A 140 12.39 -11.05 14.36
CA LEU A 140 12.26 -10.14 13.20
C LEU A 140 12.96 -10.67 11.94
N PRO A 141 14.21 -11.17 11.99
CA PRO A 141 14.84 -11.78 10.82
C PRO A 141 14.05 -12.97 10.27
N LEU A 142 13.52 -13.84 11.13
CA LEU A 142 12.71 -14.99 10.70
C LEU A 142 11.32 -14.58 10.20
N ALA A 143 10.75 -13.49 10.72
CA ALA A 143 9.47 -12.95 10.27
C ALA A 143 9.57 -12.04 9.03
N ALA A 144 10.78 -11.56 8.69
CA ALA A 144 11.02 -10.60 7.64
C ALA A 144 10.41 -10.98 6.27
N PRO A 145 10.49 -12.24 5.78
CA PRO A 145 9.89 -12.62 4.49
C PRO A 145 8.37 -12.35 4.46
N VAL A 146 7.70 -12.64 5.57
CA VAL A 146 6.25 -12.43 5.70
C VAL A 146 5.94 -10.93 5.82
N ILE A 147 6.70 -10.18 6.63
CA ILE A 147 6.55 -8.72 6.74
C ILE A 147 6.71 -8.04 5.36
N LEU A 148 7.72 -8.46 4.58
CA LEU A 148 7.95 -7.95 3.22
C LEU A 148 6.82 -8.31 2.26
N THR A 149 6.20 -9.49 2.43
CA THR A 149 4.96 -9.84 1.71
C THR A 149 3.83 -8.85 2.04
N GLY A 150 3.69 -8.47 3.31
CA GLY A 150 2.74 -7.43 3.73
C GLY A 150 2.99 -6.06 3.07
N LEU A 151 4.25 -5.62 3.05
CA LEU A 151 4.65 -4.37 2.38
C LEU A 151 4.35 -4.40 0.87
N ARG A 152 4.60 -5.54 0.22
CA ARG A 152 4.31 -5.74 -1.20
C ARG A 152 2.81 -5.62 -1.50
N LEU A 153 1.98 -6.33 -0.72
CA LEU A 153 0.52 -6.26 -0.85
C LEU A 153 0.02 -4.84 -0.61
N SER A 154 0.51 -4.20 0.46
CA SER A 154 0.22 -2.80 0.79
C SER A 154 0.52 -1.85 -0.36
N THR A 155 1.69 -2.00 -0.98
CA THR A 155 2.13 -1.15 -2.10
C THR A 155 1.21 -1.30 -3.31
N VAL A 156 0.87 -2.54 -3.69
CA VAL A 156 -0.03 -2.79 -4.83
C VAL A 156 -1.42 -2.22 -4.58
N ILE A 157 -1.95 -2.41 -3.37
CA ILE A 157 -3.25 -1.85 -2.96
C ILE A 157 -3.21 -0.32 -3.00
N ASN A 158 -2.16 0.30 -2.46
CA ASN A 158 -2.03 1.76 -2.43
C ASN A 158 -1.88 2.36 -3.83
N ILE A 159 -1.15 1.72 -4.75
CA ILE A 159 -1.02 2.19 -6.15
C ILE A 159 -2.40 2.28 -6.81
N GLY A 160 -3.22 1.25 -6.66
CA GLY A 160 -4.59 1.24 -7.19
C GLY A 160 -5.47 2.27 -6.47
N THR A 161 -5.47 2.26 -5.14
CA THR A 161 -6.31 3.13 -4.31
C THR A 161 -6.01 4.62 -4.52
N ALA A 162 -4.74 4.98 -4.76
CA ALA A 162 -4.32 6.35 -4.98
C ALA A 162 -5.00 6.99 -6.21
N THR A 163 -5.45 6.19 -7.19
CA THR A 163 -6.23 6.70 -8.33
C THR A 163 -7.56 7.33 -7.91
N ILE A 164 -8.17 6.82 -6.83
CA ILE A 164 -9.42 7.34 -6.28
C ILE A 164 -9.17 8.73 -5.66
N GLY A 165 -7.98 8.99 -5.13
CA GLY A 165 -7.62 10.30 -4.56
C GLY A 165 -7.78 11.48 -5.54
N SER A 166 -7.62 11.24 -6.84
CA SER A 166 -7.84 12.27 -7.86
C SER A 166 -9.30 12.73 -7.95
N THR A 167 -10.27 11.96 -7.44
CA THR A 167 -11.66 12.41 -7.32
C THR A 167 -11.84 13.54 -6.31
N VAL A 168 -10.92 13.65 -5.35
CA VAL A 168 -10.88 14.72 -4.34
C VAL A 168 -9.71 15.68 -4.57
N GLY A 169 -9.15 15.70 -5.79
CA GLY A 169 -8.16 16.69 -6.21
C GLY A 169 -6.70 16.30 -5.97
N ALA A 170 -6.39 15.04 -5.62
CA ALA A 170 -4.99 14.62 -5.51
C ALA A 170 -4.34 14.46 -6.88
N VAL A 171 -3.14 15.01 -7.04
CA VAL A 171 -2.37 14.92 -8.28
C VAL A 171 -1.79 13.53 -8.45
N GLY A 172 -2.02 12.92 -9.62
CA GLY A 172 -1.52 11.59 -9.93
C GLY A 172 -2.12 10.99 -11.18
N LEU A 173 -1.85 9.71 -11.44
CA LEU A 173 -2.37 9.00 -12.61
C LEU A 173 -3.90 8.85 -12.60
N GLY A 174 -4.52 8.99 -11.42
CA GLY A 174 -5.98 9.04 -11.29
C GLY A 174 -6.61 10.18 -12.09
N GLU A 175 -5.92 11.31 -12.28
CA GLU A 175 -6.45 12.45 -13.05
C GLU A 175 -6.81 12.06 -14.49
N VAL A 176 -5.98 11.22 -15.13
CA VAL A 176 -6.20 10.75 -16.50
C VAL A 176 -7.44 9.87 -16.57
N ILE A 177 -7.61 8.99 -15.58
CA ILE A 177 -8.74 8.07 -15.48
C ILE A 177 -10.03 8.86 -15.25
N ILE A 178 -10.04 9.76 -14.26
CA ILE A 178 -11.20 10.56 -13.90
C ILE A 178 -11.59 11.51 -15.03
N ALA A 179 -10.63 12.13 -15.71
CA ALA A 179 -10.91 12.96 -16.89
C ALA A 179 -11.58 12.13 -18.00
N GLY A 180 -11.08 10.92 -18.28
CA GLY A 180 -11.69 10.02 -19.25
C GLY A 180 -13.11 9.61 -18.89
N LEU A 181 -13.37 9.29 -17.61
CA LEU A 181 -14.70 8.95 -17.12
C LEU A 181 -15.67 10.14 -17.24
N GLN A 182 -15.22 11.34 -16.85
CA GLN A 182 -16.06 12.54 -16.90
C GLN A 182 -16.39 12.97 -18.33
N SER A 183 -15.48 12.75 -19.29
CA SER A 183 -15.67 13.15 -20.68
C SER A 183 -16.18 12.02 -21.59
N GLY A 184 -16.49 10.83 -21.05
CA GLY A 184 -16.85 9.66 -21.85
C GLY A 184 -15.75 9.22 -22.84
N ASN A 185 -14.48 9.51 -22.53
CA ASN A 185 -13.33 9.19 -23.37
C ASN A 185 -12.63 7.92 -22.85
N THR A 186 -12.99 6.78 -23.43
CA THR A 186 -12.43 5.47 -23.06
C THR A 186 -10.92 5.39 -23.30
N ALA A 187 -10.37 6.15 -24.27
CA ALA A 187 -8.93 6.16 -24.50
C ALA A 187 -8.17 6.73 -23.30
N PHE A 188 -8.67 7.79 -22.67
CA PHE A 188 -8.07 8.34 -21.44
C PHE A 188 -8.19 7.36 -20.27
N VAL A 189 -9.35 6.72 -20.11
CA VAL A 189 -9.55 5.69 -19.06
C VAL A 189 -8.50 4.57 -19.21
N LEU A 190 -8.36 4.02 -20.42
CA LEU A 190 -7.38 2.97 -20.71
C LEU A 190 -5.94 3.47 -20.55
N GLN A 191 -5.64 4.69 -21.00
CA GLN A 191 -4.32 5.28 -20.86
C GLN A 191 -3.90 5.35 -19.38
N GLY A 192 -4.75 5.89 -18.51
CA GLY A 192 -4.48 5.98 -17.08
C GLY A 192 -4.42 4.59 -16.42
N ALA A 193 -5.41 3.73 -16.68
CA ALA A 193 -5.49 2.40 -16.08
C ALA A 193 -4.29 1.51 -16.43
N LEU A 194 -3.83 1.52 -17.68
CA LEU A 194 -2.65 0.75 -18.11
C LEU A 194 -1.37 1.25 -17.44
N LEU A 195 -1.20 2.56 -17.28
CA LEU A 195 -0.04 3.13 -16.60
C LEU A 195 -0.02 2.76 -15.12
N VAL A 196 -1.17 2.82 -14.45
CA VAL A 196 -1.32 2.42 -13.04
C VAL A 196 -1.04 0.93 -12.88
N ALA A 197 -1.60 0.08 -13.74
CA ALA A 197 -1.38 -1.36 -13.71
C ALA A 197 0.09 -1.72 -13.94
N LEU A 198 0.74 -1.09 -14.93
CA LEU A 198 2.17 -1.28 -15.19
C LEU A 198 3.00 -0.86 -13.98
N MET A 199 2.71 0.28 -13.37
CA MET A 199 3.40 0.75 -12.17
C MET A 199 3.24 -0.23 -11.00
N ALA A 200 2.03 -0.76 -10.78
CA ALA A 200 1.78 -1.76 -9.75
C ALA A 200 2.58 -3.04 -9.97
N ILE A 201 2.61 -3.55 -11.21
CA ILE A 201 3.39 -4.75 -11.59
C ILE A 201 4.88 -4.49 -11.39
N CYS A 202 5.40 -3.36 -11.86
CA CYS A 202 6.81 -3.00 -11.70
C CYS A 202 7.21 -2.88 -10.22
N ALA A 203 6.37 -2.24 -9.40
CA ALA A 203 6.62 -2.11 -7.96
C ALA A 203 6.60 -3.48 -7.25
N ASP A 204 5.60 -4.33 -7.56
CA ASP A 204 5.50 -5.69 -7.01
C ASP A 204 6.74 -6.53 -7.37
N LEU A 205 7.17 -6.51 -8.64
CA LEU A 205 8.37 -7.22 -9.10
C LEU A 205 9.64 -6.70 -8.43
N ALA A 206 9.78 -5.37 -8.29
CA ALA A 206 10.93 -4.76 -7.63
C ALA A 206 11.02 -5.19 -6.16
N LEU A 207 9.90 -5.13 -5.42
CA LEU A 207 9.84 -5.56 -4.02
C LEU A 207 10.10 -7.06 -3.86
N ARG A 208 9.59 -7.91 -4.77
CA ARG A 208 9.92 -9.35 -4.77
C ARG A 208 11.40 -9.62 -4.96
N ARG A 209 12.08 -8.85 -5.81
CA ARG A 209 13.53 -8.99 -6.01
C ARG A 209 14.30 -8.61 -4.75
N ILE A 210 13.89 -7.54 -4.08
CA ILE A 210 14.46 -7.11 -2.80
C ILE A 210 14.26 -8.19 -1.73
N GLU A 211 13.04 -8.73 -1.61
CA GLU A 211 12.71 -9.82 -0.69
C GLU A 211 13.59 -11.05 -0.91
N ARG A 212 13.76 -11.49 -2.16
CA ARG A 212 14.62 -12.64 -2.48
C ARG A 212 16.10 -12.38 -2.19
N ALA A 213 16.57 -11.14 -2.37
CA ALA A 213 17.95 -10.80 -2.05
C ALA A 213 18.20 -10.82 -0.53
N LEU A 214 17.26 -10.31 0.26
CA LEU A 214 17.36 -10.26 1.72
C LEU A 214 17.19 -11.64 2.40
N THR A 215 16.43 -12.54 1.78
CA THR A 215 16.18 -13.89 2.34
C THR A 215 17.18 -14.94 1.92
N ARG A 216 18.02 -14.64 0.92
CA ARG A 216 19.14 -15.51 0.48
C ARG A 216 20.47 -15.17 1.16
N ALA A 217 20.54 -14.05 1.88
CA ALA A 217 21.68 -13.62 2.67
C ALA A 217 21.55 -14.13 4.12
#